data_AF-W4H044-F1
#
_entry.id   AF-W4H044-F1
#
_cell.length_a   1.000
_cell.length_b   1.000
_cell.length_c   1.000
_cell.angle_alpha   90.00
_cell.angle_beta   90.00
_cell.angle_gamma   90.00
#
_symmetry.space_group_name_H-M   'P 1'
#
loop_
_entity.id
_entity.type
_entity.pdbx_description
1 polymer ?
#
loop_
_entity_poly.entity_id
_entity_poly.type
_entity_poly.pdbx_seq_one_letter_code
_entity_poly.pdbx_strand_id
1 'polypeptide(L)'
;MMRATSSAAPLRRSARLLSATTPSKTPSILKEVKNATTVVRASTKKPRAAPVLSKSKTVTATQAGEVAPVTFKRGTLSREFEQRIYKKGFSCVVGVDEAGRGPLAGPVVAAACWIPLEVEIDGIHDSKQLNEAQRDLLFEKLTTHPGIQYAVHVNSHTRIDEINVLQATLESMTKSVEALTVQADYALIDGNKMPPLSIQGECVIKGDSKVYAIAAASIIAKVTRDRLMVVYDKQWPEYGFAQHKGYGTRMHMAAIHKHGATPIHRMTFAPLNQLE
;
A
#
# COMPACT_ATOMS: atom_id res chain seq x y z
N MET A 1 -1.17 37.44 65.87
CA MET A 1 -1.64 36.47 66.89
C MET A 1 -1.76 35.10 66.25
N MET A 2 -1.05 34.12 66.81
CA MET A 2 -1.28 32.66 66.87
C MET A 2 -1.81 31.86 65.65
N ARG A 3 -0.88 31.06 65.10
CA ARG A 3 -0.92 29.61 64.71
C ARG A 3 -2.27 28.92 64.46
N ALA A 4 -2.34 28.20 63.33
CA ALA A 4 -2.58 26.74 63.35
C ALA A 4 -2.02 26.06 62.07
N THR A 5 -1.08 25.15 62.29
CA THR A 5 -0.50 24.18 61.36
C THR A 5 -1.39 22.93 61.27
N SER A 6 -1.53 22.32 60.09
CA SER A 6 -1.73 20.86 60.01
C SER A 6 -1.21 20.32 58.67
N SER A 7 -0.35 19.32 58.79
CA SER A 7 0.34 18.57 57.75
C SER A 7 -0.04 17.10 57.91
N ALA A 8 -0.41 16.42 56.82
CA ALA A 8 -0.33 14.96 56.67
C ALA A 8 -0.45 14.64 55.16
N ALA A 9 0.65 14.43 54.44
CA ALA A 9 1.37 13.17 54.20
C ALA A 9 0.72 12.23 53.15
N PRO A 10 1.49 11.69 52.17
CA PRO A 10 0.96 11.04 50.96
C PRO A 10 0.79 9.53 51.14
N LEU A 11 -0.24 8.96 50.51
CA LEU A 11 -0.46 7.51 50.46
C LEU A 11 0.50 6.84 49.47
N ARG A 12 1.40 5.99 50.00
CA ARG A 12 2.29 5.10 49.25
C ARG A 12 1.62 3.74 48.98
N ARG A 13 1.83 3.26 47.75
CA ARG A 13 1.99 1.88 47.25
C ARG A 13 1.28 0.72 47.98
N SER A 14 0.53 -0.06 47.19
CA SER A 14 0.55 -1.51 47.33
C SER A 14 0.93 -2.17 46.00
N ALA A 15 1.77 -3.20 46.11
CA ALA A 15 2.30 -4.02 45.03
C ALA A 15 1.87 -5.49 45.27
N ARG A 16 2.08 -6.34 44.24
CA ARG A 16 2.10 -7.82 44.24
C ARG A 16 0.72 -8.49 44.03
N LEU A 17 0.49 -9.53 43.22
CA LEU A 17 1.24 -10.65 42.59
C LEU A 17 0.69 -10.94 41.16
N LEU A 18 1.50 -11.25 40.13
CA LEU A 18 1.86 -12.60 39.57
C LEU A 18 0.64 -13.53 39.34
N SER A 19 0.42 -14.28 38.26
CA SER A 19 1.11 -14.70 37.01
C SER A 19 0.03 -15.46 36.19
N ALA A 20 0.04 -15.53 34.85
CA ALA A 20 0.59 -16.69 34.15
C ALA A 20 0.43 -16.53 32.62
N THR A 21 1.42 -17.08 31.93
CA THR A 21 1.70 -17.15 30.50
C THR A 21 0.74 -18.01 29.68
N THR A 22 0.50 -17.60 28.43
CA THR A 22 0.71 -18.46 27.23
C THR A 22 1.00 -17.58 26.01
N PRO A 23 2.06 -17.86 25.22
CA PRO A 23 2.33 -17.12 23.99
C PRO A 23 1.53 -17.76 22.85
N SER A 24 0.43 -17.11 22.45
CA SER A 24 -0.25 -17.46 21.19
C SER A 24 0.61 -17.01 20.02
N LYS A 25 1.09 -17.98 19.22
CA LYS A 25 1.93 -17.78 18.04
C LYS A 25 1.16 -17.02 16.97
N THR A 26 1.33 -15.70 16.94
CA THR A 26 0.87 -14.83 15.85
C THR A 26 1.87 -14.88 14.69
N PRO A 27 1.44 -15.07 13.42
CA PRO A 27 2.36 -15.15 12.30
C PRO A 27 3.17 -13.86 12.10
N SER A 28 4.41 -14.04 11.64
CA SER A 28 5.57 -13.15 11.73
C SER A 28 5.56 -11.86 10.88
N ILE A 29 4.39 -11.31 10.56
CA ILE A 29 4.27 -10.05 9.77
C ILE A 29 4.08 -8.84 10.70
N LEU A 30 3.69 -9.05 11.96
CA LEU A 30 3.16 -7.98 12.83
C LEU A 30 4.16 -7.35 13.81
N LYS A 31 5.43 -7.74 13.82
CA LYS A 31 6.42 -7.14 14.75
C LYS A 31 7.10 -5.87 14.23
N GLU A 32 6.99 -5.52 12.96
CA GLU A 32 7.74 -4.40 12.36
C GLU A 32 6.95 -3.10 12.13
N VAL A 33 5.62 -3.08 12.26
CA VAL A 33 4.80 -1.92 11.86
C VAL A 33 4.67 -0.84 12.95
N LYS A 34 5.61 -0.76 13.92
CA LYS A 34 5.49 0.22 15.02
C LYS A 34 6.14 1.58 14.77
N ASN A 35 6.90 1.74 13.70
CA ASN A 35 7.42 3.03 13.19
C ASN A 35 8.15 2.84 11.84
N ALA A 36 8.15 1.64 11.25
CA ALA A 36 9.03 1.30 10.17
C ALA A 36 8.47 1.70 8.81
N THR A 37 9.24 2.53 8.12
CA THR A 37 9.25 2.63 6.67
C THR A 37 9.70 1.27 6.11
N THR A 38 8.88 0.62 5.29
CA THR A 38 9.16 -0.74 4.81
C THR A 38 9.12 -0.80 3.30
N VAL A 39 10.10 -1.52 2.74
CA VAL A 39 10.14 -1.92 1.32
C VAL A 39 9.69 -3.37 1.23
N VAL A 40 8.65 -3.64 0.45
CA VAL A 40 8.25 -5.01 0.10
C VAL A 40 8.73 -5.31 -1.32
N ARG A 41 9.57 -6.35 -1.45
CA ARG A 41 10.08 -6.85 -2.74
C ARG A 41 9.37 -8.13 -3.15
N ALA A 42 9.11 -8.30 -4.44
CA ALA A 42 8.69 -9.59 -4.98
C ALA A 42 9.84 -10.60 -4.93
N SER A 43 9.52 -11.85 -4.56
CA SER A 43 10.46 -12.98 -4.54
C SER A 43 10.61 -13.56 -5.95
N THR A 44 11.78 -13.44 -6.56
CA THR A 44 12.09 -14.07 -7.85
C THR A 44 12.43 -15.55 -7.64
N LYS A 45 11.54 -16.47 -8.04
CA LYS A 45 11.99 -17.82 -8.40
C LYS A 45 12.53 -17.78 -9.83
N LYS A 46 13.82 -18.11 -9.97
CA LYS A 46 14.54 -18.20 -11.25
C LYS A 46 13.82 -19.19 -12.20
N PRO A 47 13.62 -18.88 -13.50
CA PRO A 47 13.03 -19.83 -14.43
C PRO A 47 14.02 -20.97 -14.69
N ARG A 48 13.60 -22.20 -14.39
CA ARG A 48 14.34 -23.42 -14.75
C ARG A 48 13.67 -24.01 -15.99
N ALA A 49 14.48 -24.35 -16.99
CA ALA A 49 14.05 -24.92 -18.26
C ALA A 49 13.12 -26.14 -18.07
N ALA A 50 12.09 -26.21 -18.90
CA ALA A 50 11.13 -27.30 -18.93
C ALA A 50 11.76 -28.62 -19.41
N PRO A 51 11.37 -29.77 -18.83
CA PRO A 51 11.39 -31.03 -19.55
C PRO A 51 9.99 -31.58 -19.81
N VAL A 52 9.95 -32.39 -20.85
CA VAL A 52 8.82 -32.98 -21.58
C VAL A 52 8.04 -34.03 -20.75
N LEU A 53 6.77 -34.19 -21.13
CA LEU A 53 5.71 -35.09 -20.66
C LEU A 53 6.10 -36.47 -20.09
N SER A 54 5.37 -36.90 -19.05
CA SER A 54 4.83 -38.28 -18.96
C SER A 54 3.54 -38.35 -18.13
N LYS A 55 2.74 -39.40 -18.37
CA LYS A 55 1.30 -39.54 -18.11
C LYS A 55 0.90 -40.00 -16.69
N SER A 56 -0.36 -39.68 -16.36
CA SER A 56 -1.34 -40.42 -15.53
C SER A 56 -1.23 -40.37 -13.99
N LYS A 57 -2.27 -39.85 -13.32
CA LYS A 57 -3.44 -40.62 -12.83
C LYS A 57 -4.45 -39.72 -12.13
N THR A 58 -5.71 -40.01 -12.40
CA THR A 58 -6.94 -39.45 -11.84
C THR A 58 -6.94 -39.48 -10.31
N VAL A 59 -7.16 -38.32 -9.68
CA VAL A 59 -7.66 -38.23 -8.31
C VAL A 59 -8.76 -37.18 -8.30
N THR A 60 -9.96 -37.65 -8.03
CA THR A 60 -11.20 -36.90 -7.84
C THR A 60 -11.03 -35.93 -6.68
N ALA A 61 -11.08 -34.62 -6.94
CA ALA A 61 -11.13 -33.59 -5.92
C ALA A 61 -12.43 -32.79 -6.08
N THR A 62 -13.18 -32.84 -5.00
CA THR A 62 -14.43 -32.21 -4.61
C THR A 62 -14.61 -30.78 -5.14
N GLN A 63 -15.82 -30.50 -5.63
CA GLN A 63 -16.27 -29.21 -6.16
C GLN A 63 -16.05 -28.07 -5.15
N ALA A 64 -15.16 -27.14 -5.49
CA ALA A 64 -15.11 -25.82 -4.89
C ALA A 64 -16.17 -24.94 -5.59
N GLY A 65 -16.99 -24.23 -4.82
CA GLY A 65 -18.06 -23.39 -5.32
C GLY A 65 -17.59 -22.43 -6.39
N GLU A 66 -18.29 -22.44 -7.52
CA GLU A 66 -18.00 -21.63 -8.70
C GLU A 66 -18.24 -20.15 -8.35
N VAL A 67 -17.17 -19.41 -8.06
CA VAL A 67 -17.24 -17.95 -7.90
C VAL A 67 -17.53 -17.38 -9.28
N ALA A 68 -18.65 -16.68 -9.43
CA ALA A 68 -19.04 -16.08 -10.69
C ALA A 68 -17.87 -15.28 -11.32
N PRO A 69 -17.64 -15.39 -12.64
CA PRO A 69 -16.49 -14.77 -13.29
C PRO A 69 -16.54 -13.24 -13.09
N VAL A 70 -15.44 -12.69 -12.57
CA VAL A 70 -15.29 -11.24 -12.42
C VAL A 70 -15.27 -10.60 -13.80
N THR A 71 -16.29 -9.81 -14.12
CA THR A 71 -16.39 -9.08 -15.39
C THR A 71 -15.84 -7.67 -15.24
N PHE A 72 -15.19 -7.14 -16.29
CA PHE A 72 -14.71 -5.76 -16.33
C PHE A 72 -15.66 -4.91 -17.19
N LYS A 73 -16.20 -3.83 -16.62
CA LYS A 73 -17.10 -2.91 -17.36
C LYS A 73 -16.35 -2.09 -18.42
N ARG A 74 -15.06 -1.85 -18.19
CA ARG A 74 -14.16 -1.14 -19.12
C ARG A 74 -13.10 -2.13 -19.59
N GLY A 75 -12.63 -1.90 -20.82
CA GLY A 75 -11.55 -2.68 -21.40
C GLY A 75 -10.20 -2.40 -20.72
N THR A 76 -9.18 -3.08 -21.24
CA THR A 76 -7.78 -2.93 -20.86
C THR A 76 -7.19 -1.65 -21.47
N LEU A 77 -6.39 -0.88 -20.71
CA LEU A 77 -5.69 0.29 -21.25
C LEU A 77 -4.67 -0.10 -22.34
N SER A 78 -4.44 0.79 -23.32
CA SER A 78 -3.41 0.57 -24.34
C SER A 78 -1.99 0.73 -23.78
N ARG A 79 -1.01 0.13 -24.46
CA ARG A 79 0.44 0.20 -24.13
C ARG A 79 1.18 1.27 -24.95
N GLU A 80 0.48 2.25 -25.51
CA GLU A 80 1.04 3.23 -26.46
C GLU A 80 2.17 4.07 -25.85
N PHE A 81 2.03 4.43 -24.56
CA PHE A 81 3.04 5.19 -23.84
C PHE A 81 4.34 4.39 -23.73
N GLU A 82 4.25 3.15 -23.24
CA GLU A 82 5.40 2.27 -23.11
C GLU A 82 6.05 2.01 -24.46
N GLN A 83 5.26 1.66 -25.49
CA GLN A 83 5.77 1.42 -26.84
C GLN A 83 6.51 2.62 -27.42
N ARG A 84 6.02 3.85 -27.19
CA ARG A 84 6.72 5.08 -27.60
C ARG A 84 8.09 5.19 -26.93
N ILE A 85 8.20 4.82 -25.66
CA ILE A 85 9.47 4.86 -24.93
C ILE A 85 10.41 3.74 -25.39
N TYR A 86 9.92 2.53 -25.60
CA TYR A 86 10.72 1.43 -26.18
C TYR A 86 11.29 1.80 -27.56
N LYS A 87 10.50 2.47 -28.42
CA LYS A 87 10.97 2.97 -29.73
C LYS A 87 12.10 4.00 -29.63
N LYS A 88 12.28 4.66 -28.48
CA LYS A 88 13.40 5.57 -28.21
C LYS A 88 14.68 4.85 -27.76
N GLY A 89 14.65 3.52 -27.64
CA GLY A 89 15.82 2.70 -27.28
C GLY A 89 15.90 2.30 -25.81
N PHE A 90 14.90 2.64 -24.99
CA PHE A 90 14.79 2.14 -23.62
C PHE A 90 14.29 0.70 -23.58
N SER A 91 14.63 -0.04 -22.53
CA SER A 91 14.44 -1.49 -22.44
C SER A 91 13.65 -1.93 -21.20
N CYS A 92 13.51 -1.07 -20.19
CA CYS A 92 12.76 -1.36 -18.98
C CYS A 92 11.99 -0.12 -18.51
N VAL A 93 10.76 0.01 -19.04
CA VAL A 93 9.85 1.13 -18.74
C VAL A 93 8.94 0.77 -17.58
N VAL A 94 9.04 1.51 -16.47
CA VAL A 94 8.31 1.24 -15.24
C VAL A 94 7.21 2.28 -15.03
N GLY A 95 6.03 1.83 -14.61
CA GLY A 95 4.96 2.71 -14.14
C GLY A 95 5.02 2.90 -12.64
N VAL A 96 4.73 4.10 -12.16
CA VAL A 96 4.80 4.45 -10.74
C VAL A 96 3.58 5.27 -10.34
N ASP A 97 2.94 4.88 -9.23
CA ASP A 97 1.79 5.58 -8.66
C ASP A 97 1.71 5.40 -7.14
N GLU A 98 0.90 6.21 -6.48
CA GLU A 98 0.67 6.20 -5.04
C GLU A 98 -0.80 6.03 -4.63
N ALA A 99 -0.99 5.54 -3.41
CA ALA A 99 -2.25 5.58 -2.70
C ALA A 99 -2.08 6.23 -1.33
N GLY A 100 -3.09 6.99 -0.89
CA GLY A 100 -3.17 7.45 0.49
C GLY A 100 -2.65 8.85 0.78
N ARG A 101 -2.61 9.76 -0.18
CA ARG A 101 -2.22 11.16 0.10
C ARG A 101 -3.25 11.94 0.91
N GLY A 102 -4.53 11.83 0.56
CA GLY A 102 -5.62 12.59 1.21
C GLY A 102 -6.11 12.14 2.60
N PRO A 103 -6.00 10.86 3.01
CA PRO A 103 -6.45 10.40 4.32
C PRO A 103 -5.84 11.13 5.52
N LEU A 104 -6.62 11.24 6.59
CA LEU A 104 -6.20 11.79 7.88
C LEU A 104 -5.37 10.80 8.71
N ALA A 105 -5.46 9.51 8.39
CA ALA A 105 -4.78 8.45 9.10
C ALA A 105 -4.12 7.42 8.16
N GLY A 106 -3.07 6.79 8.69
CA GLY A 106 -2.31 5.73 8.02
C GLY A 106 -1.26 6.24 7.04
N PRO A 107 -0.59 5.33 6.33
CA PRO A 107 0.56 5.65 5.50
C PRO A 107 0.18 6.19 4.11
N VAL A 108 1.19 6.72 3.43
CA VAL A 108 1.24 6.79 1.96
C VAL A 108 1.95 5.54 1.46
N VAL A 109 1.42 4.91 0.43
CA VAL A 109 2.00 3.73 -0.20
C VAL A 109 2.25 4.07 -1.66
N ALA A 110 3.47 3.86 -2.16
CA ALA A 110 3.76 3.96 -3.59
C ALA A 110 4.21 2.60 -4.12
N ALA A 111 3.91 2.32 -5.37
CA ALA A 111 4.37 1.13 -6.06
C ALA A 111 5.06 1.51 -7.38
N ALA A 112 6.07 0.74 -7.75
CA ALA A 112 6.65 0.74 -9.07
C ALA A 112 6.37 -0.63 -9.71
N CYS A 113 5.95 -0.65 -10.97
CA CYS A 113 5.60 -1.87 -11.68
C CYS A 113 6.18 -1.87 -13.09
N TRP A 114 6.93 -2.92 -13.41
CA TRP A 114 7.41 -3.23 -14.75
C TRP A 114 6.66 -4.43 -15.29
N ILE A 115 6.10 -4.28 -16.49
CA ILE A 115 5.37 -5.34 -17.19
C ILE A 115 5.95 -5.45 -18.60
N PRO A 116 6.51 -6.61 -18.99
CA PRO A 116 6.96 -6.84 -20.36
C PRO A 116 5.85 -6.58 -21.38
N LEU A 117 6.20 -6.20 -22.62
CA LEU A 117 5.20 -5.83 -23.64
C LEU A 117 4.38 -7.04 -24.11
N GLU A 118 4.96 -8.23 -24.05
CA GLU A 118 4.34 -9.51 -24.36
C GLU A 118 3.39 -10.02 -23.27
N VAL A 119 3.43 -9.41 -22.08
CA VAL A 119 2.53 -9.74 -20.98
C VAL A 119 1.36 -8.78 -20.99
N GLU A 120 0.16 -9.34 -21.20
CA GLU A 120 -1.09 -8.62 -21.12
C GLU A 120 -1.99 -9.25 -20.05
N ILE A 121 -2.38 -8.42 -19.08
CA ILE A 121 -3.39 -8.72 -18.08
C ILE A 121 -4.65 -7.93 -18.42
N ASP A 122 -5.72 -8.65 -18.72
CA ASP A 122 -7.03 -8.06 -18.99
C ASP A 122 -7.59 -7.31 -17.79
N GLY A 123 -8.18 -6.14 -18.05
CA GLY A 123 -8.89 -5.34 -17.06
C GLY A 123 -8.04 -4.31 -16.31
N ILE A 124 -6.75 -4.19 -16.62
CA ILE A 124 -5.91 -3.11 -16.06
C ILE A 124 -6.42 -1.75 -16.55
N HIS A 125 -6.89 -0.97 -15.58
CA HIS A 125 -7.45 0.37 -15.75
C HIS A 125 -7.35 1.11 -14.39
N ASP A 126 -7.67 2.40 -14.37
CA ASP A 126 -7.78 3.25 -13.16
C ASP A 126 -8.40 2.49 -11.97
N SER A 127 -7.60 2.32 -10.92
CA SER A 127 -7.97 1.56 -9.72
C SER A 127 -9.19 2.09 -8.99
N LYS A 128 -9.53 3.36 -9.14
CA LYS A 128 -10.72 4.00 -8.53
C LYS A 128 -12.00 3.61 -9.25
N GLN A 129 -11.90 3.17 -10.50
CA GLN A 129 -13.04 2.74 -11.33
C GLN A 129 -13.32 1.25 -11.22
N LEU A 130 -12.40 0.51 -10.61
CA LEU A 130 -12.55 -0.90 -10.29
C LEU A 130 -13.26 -1.07 -8.95
N ASN A 131 -14.03 -2.14 -8.78
CA ASN A 131 -14.51 -2.57 -7.48
C ASN A 131 -13.42 -3.35 -6.70
N GLU A 132 -13.67 -3.66 -5.44
CA GLU A 132 -12.69 -4.34 -4.58
C GLU A 132 -12.31 -5.74 -5.10
N ALA A 133 -13.29 -6.55 -5.53
CA ALA A 133 -13.04 -7.88 -6.08
C ALA A 133 -12.20 -7.84 -7.38
N GLN A 134 -12.47 -6.89 -8.28
CA GLN A 134 -11.67 -6.66 -9.49
C GLN A 134 -10.24 -6.25 -9.14
N ARG A 135 -10.07 -5.34 -8.18
CA ARG A 135 -8.73 -4.92 -7.73
C ARG A 135 -7.96 -6.07 -7.10
N ASP A 136 -8.59 -6.89 -6.26
CA ASP A 136 -7.93 -8.04 -5.63
C ASP A 136 -7.50 -9.08 -6.67
N LEU A 137 -8.36 -9.38 -7.65
CA LEU A 137 -8.02 -10.26 -8.77
C LEU A 137 -6.81 -9.73 -9.56
N LEU A 138 -6.83 -8.45 -9.93
CA LEU A 138 -5.73 -7.84 -10.68
C LEU A 138 -4.46 -7.75 -9.85
N PHE A 139 -4.56 -7.45 -8.55
CA PHE A 139 -3.44 -7.48 -7.63
C PHE A 139 -2.80 -8.87 -7.61
N GLU A 140 -3.59 -9.93 -7.47
CA GLU A 140 -3.07 -11.30 -7.50
C GLU A 140 -2.37 -11.60 -8.82
N LYS A 141 -2.99 -11.30 -9.97
CA LYS A 141 -2.36 -11.49 -11.28
C LYS A 141 -1.04 -10.71 -11.40
N LEU A 142 -1.04 -9.43 -11.04
CA LEU A 142 0.15 -8.56 -11.11
C LEU A 142 1.28 -9.07 -10.20
N THR A 143 0.95 -9.52 -9.00
CA THR A 143 1.95 -9.85 -7.97
C THR A 143 2.47 -11.28 -8.01
N THR A 144 1.79 -12.18 -8.73
CA THR A 144 2.16 -13.58 -8.87
C THR A 144 2.68 -13.95 -10.27
N HIS A 145 2.47 -13.10 -11.27
CA HIS A 145 2.92 -13.36 -12.63
C HIS A 145 4.46 -13.39 -12.70
N PRO A 146 5.08 -14.46 -13.24
CA PRO A 146 6.53 -14.66 -13.17
C PRO A 146 7.34 -13.66 -14.01
N GLY A 147 6.72 -13.05 -15.01
CA GLY A 147 7.35 -12.03 -15.87
C GLY A 147 7.20 -10.59 -15.38
N ILE A 148 6.37 -10.33 -14.36
CA ILE A 148 6.12 -8.97 -13.85
C ILE A 148 7.03 -8.72 -12.66
N GLN A 149 7.64 -7.53 -12.61
CA GLN A 149 8.41 -7.09 -11.45
C GLN A 149 7.72 -5.87 -10.84
N TYR A 150 7.63 -5.86 -9.52
CA TYR A 150 7.10 -4.73 -8.79
C TYR A 150 7.81 -4.58 -7.46
N ALA A 151 7.74 -3.37 -6.92
CA ALA A 151 8.17 -3.07 -5.58
C ALA A 151 7.25 -2.05 -4.95
N VAL A 152 7.10 -2.13 -3.64
CA VAL A 152 6.24 -1.25 -2.86
C VAL A 152 7.04 -0.63 -1.73
N HIS A 153 6.84 0.67 -1.54
CA HIS A 153 7.34 1.41 -0.41
C HIS A 153 6.18 2.02 0.38
N VAL A 154 6.27 1.92 1.70
CA VAL A 154 5.28 2.47 2.64
C VAL A 154 5.95 3.56 3.47
N ASN A 155 5.41 4.79 3.40
CA ASN A 155 5.80 5.87 4.30
C ASN A 155 4.80 6.06 5.44
N SER A 156 5.30 6.06 6.67
CA SER A 156 4.48 6.18 7.88
C SER A 156 3.83 7.57 7.99
N HIS A 157 2.78 7.65 8.80
CA HIS A 157 2.15 8.93 9.17
C HIS A 157 3.15 9.86 9.87
N THR A 158 4.05 9.33 10.72
CA THR A 158 5.12 10.09 11.38
C THR A 158 6.04 10.73 10.36
N ARG A 159 6.51 9.97 9.36
CA ARG A 159 7.35 10.51 8.29
C ARG A 159 6.59 11.55 7.46
N ILE A 160 5.31 11.34 7.21
CA ILE A 160 4.47 12.34 6.52
C ILE A 160 4.41 13.65 7.30
N ASP A 161 4.23 13.59 8.63
CA ASP A 161 4.22 14.78 9.47
C ASP A 161 5.60 15.47 9.51
N GLU A 162 6.71 14.72 9.46
CA GLU A 162 8.08 15.26 9.45
C GLU A 162 8.43 16.02 8.15
N ILE A 163 8.11 15.43 6.99
CA ILE A 163 8.60 15.93 5.69
C ILE A 163 7.51 16.44 4.77
N ASN A 164 6.26 16.53 5.24
CA ASN A 164 5.04 16.78 4.46
C ASN A 164 4.67 15.66 3.47
N VAL A 165 3.38 15.61 3.12
CA VAL A 165 2.80 14.54 2.30
C VAL A 165 3.35 14.50 0.88
N LEU A 166 3.69 15.65 0.28
CA LEU A 166 4.24 15.67 -1.07
C LEU A 166 5.62 15.01 -1.08
N GLN A 167 6.52 15.39 -0.15
CA GLN A 167 7.85 14.78 -0.09
C GLN A 167 7.78 13.32 0.33
N ALA A 168 6.90 12.96 1.26
CA ALA A 168 6.71 11.56 1.65
C ALA A 168 6.22 10.67 0.49
N THR A 169 5.38 11.22 -0.40
CA THR A 169 4.98 10.57 -1.65
C THR A 169 6.17 10.41 -2.60
N LEU A 170 6.90 11.49 -2.89
CA LEU A 170 8.05 11.44 -3.81
C LEU A 170 9.14 10.49 -3.28
N GLU A 171 9.41 10.51 -1.98
CA GLU A 171 10.33 9.58 -1.32
C GLU A 171 9.89 8.12 -1.49
N SER A 172 8.59 7.84 -1.40
CA SER A 172 8.07 6.49 -1.62
C SER A 172 8.16 6.06 -3.07
N MET A 173 7.86 6.95 -4.01
CA MET A 173 8.01 6.66 -5.44
C MET A 173 9.48 6.34 -5.78
N THR A 174 10.43 7.16 -5.30
CA THR A 174 11.87 6.91 -5.46
C THR A 174 12.26 5.53 -4.94
N LYS A 175 11.92 5.25 -3.67
CA LYS A 175 12.30 3.99 -3.03
C LYS A 175 11.62 2.78 -3.66
N SER A 176 10.42 2.93 -4.22
CA SER A 176 9.76 1.86 -4.98
C SER A 176 10.49 1.55 -6.28
N VAL A 177 10.95 2.57 -7.02
CA VAL A 177 11.75 2.35 -8.24
C VAL A 177 13.10 1.71 -7.90
N GLU A 178 13.82 2.24 -6.89
CA GLU A 178 15.13 1.73 -6.45
C GLU A 178 15.07 0.29 -5.91
N ALA A 179 13.91 -0.14 -5.42
CA ALA A 179 13.71 -1.48 -4.89
C ALA A 179 13.40 -2.54 -5.95
N LEU A 180 13.18 -2.13 -7.21
CA LEU A 180 13.04 -3.08 -8.31
C LEU A 180 14.33 -3.86 -8.51
N THR A 181 14.19 -5.17 -8.75
CA THR A 181 15.32 -6.05 -9.04
C THR A 181 15.77 -5.97 -10.49
N VAL A 182 14.86 -5.55 -11.38
CA VAL A 182 15.18 -5.22 -12.78
C VAL A 182 15.84 -3.83 -12.83
N GLN A 183 16.81 -3.68 -13.73
CA GLN A 183 17.42 -2.38 -14.00
C GLN A 183 16.45 -1.54 -14.86
N ALA A 184 15.52 -0.86 -14.19
CA ALA A 184 14.67 0.15 -14.82
C ALA A 184 15.56 1.22 -15.48
N ASP A 185 15.23 1.61 -16.71
CA ASP A 185 15.96 2.67 -17.42
C ASP A 185 15.05 3.85 -17.81
N TYR A 186 13.72 3.70 -17.65
CA TYR A 186 12.76 4.79 -17.82
C TYR A 186 11.57 4.67 -16.86
N ALA A 187 11.14 5.78 -16.26
CA ALA A 187 9.96 5.84 -15.39
C ALA A 187 8.83 6.71 -15.95
N LEU A 188 7.62 6.15 -15.97
CA LEU A 188 6.35 6.85 -16.20
C LEU A 188 5.67 7.06 -14.85
N ILE A 189 5.54 8.32 -14.43
CA ILE A 189 5.07 8.67 -13.07
C ILE A 189 3.66 9.28 -13.14
N ASP A 190 2.74 8.84 -12.28
CA ASP A 190 1.45 9.51 -12.15
C ASP A 190 1.60 10.94 -11.59
N GLY A 191 0.84 11.87 -12.18
CA GLY A 191 0.75 13.24 -11.70
C GLY A 191 1.66 14.22 -12.44
N ASN A 192 2.15 15.23 -11.73
CA ASN A 192 2.85 16.38 -12.30
C ASN A 192 4.16 16.74 -11.59
N LYS A 193 4.65 15.85 -10.73
CA LYS A 193 5.89 16.05 -9.97
C LYS A 193 6.77 14.83 -10.12
N MET A 194 7.99 15.05 -10.59
CA MET A 194 8.97 14.00 -10.78
C MET A 194 9.65 13.70 -9.43
N PRO A 195 9.63 12.46 -8.93
CA PRO A 195 10.45 12.06 -7.80
C PRO A 195 11.95 12.11 -8.19
N PRO A 196 12.85 12.34 -7.23
CA PRO A 196 14.27 12.28 -7.50
C PRO A 196 14.66 10.84 -7.88
N LEU A 197 14.99 10.62 -9.16
CA LEU A 197 15.38 9.32 -9.70
C LEU A 197 16.72 9.45 -10.43
N SER A 198 17.52 8.38 -10.41
CA SER A 198 18.76 8.25 -11.18
C SER A 198 18.53 7.88 -12.65
N ILE A 199 17.28 7.57 -13.01
CA ILE A 199 16.87 7.13 -14.35
C ILE A 199 16.05 8.22 -15.04
N GLN A 200 15.95 8.13 -16.37
CA GLN A 200 15.10 9.03 -17.14
C GLN A 200 13.63 8.78 -16.83
N GLY A 201 12.77 9.76 -17.08
CA GLY A 201 11.35 9.57 -16.94
C GLY A 201 10.56 10.81 -17.29
N GLU A 202 9.24 10.66 -17.28
CA GLU A 202 8.29 11.75 -17.49
C GLU A 202 7.05 11.55 -16.61
N CYS A 203 6.44 12.67 -16.22
CA CYS A 203 5.19 12.67 -15.48
C CYS A 203 4.00 12.66 -16.45
N VAL A 204 2.97 11.90 -16.11
CA VAL A 204 1.73 11.83 -16.89
C VAL A 204 0.56 12.21 -15.98
N ILE A 205 -0.06 13.35 -16.25
CA ILE A 205 -1.24 13.79 -15.52
C ILE A 205 -2.40 12.83 -15.79
N LYS A 206 -2.96 12.23 -14.73
CA LYS A 206 -3.95 11.15 -14.78
C LYS A 206 -3.40 9.92 -15.52
N GLY A 207 -2.14 9.58 -15.22
CA GLY A 207 -1.42 8.44 -15.77
C GLY A 207 -2.12 7.13 -15.45
N ASP A 208 -2.73 7.01 -14.27
CA ASP A 208 -3.55 5.84 -13.87
C ASP A 208 -4.70 5.51 -14.83
N SER A 209 -5.18 6.51 -15.59
CA SER A 209 -6.24 6.37 -16.59
C SER A 209 -5.75 6.27 -18.04
N LYS A 210 -4.43 6.36 -18.28
CA LYS A 210 -3.84 6.51 -19.63
C LYS A 210 -2.69 5.55 -19.92
N VAL A 211 -1.94 5.19 -18.90
CA VAL A 211 -0.71 4.40 -19.01
C VAL A 211 -0.92 3.11 -18.25
N TYR A 212 -0.83 2.00 -18.97
CA TYR A 212 -1.08 0.68 -18.42
C TYR A 212 -0.16 0.33 -17.25
N ALA A 213 1.15 0.59 -17.36
CA ALA A 213 2.08 0.34 -16.27
C ALA A 213 1.79 1.21 -15.02
N ILE A 214 1.37 2.47 -15.19
CA ILE A 214 0.96 3.33 -14.06
C ILE A 214 -0.32 2.78 -13.42
N ALA A 215 -1.31 2.40 -14.23
CA ALA A 215 -2.54 1.79 -13.73
C ALA A 215 -2.27 0.52 -12.93
N ALA A 216 -1.34 -0.33 -13.39
CA ALA A 216 -0.89 -1.50 -12.65
C ALA A 216 -0.27 -1.14 -11.29
N ALA A 217 0.64 -0.15 -11.25
CA ALA A 217 1.21 0.37 -10.02
C ALA A 217 0.13 0.94 -9.08
N SER A 218 -0.86 1.65 -9.61
CA SER A 218 -2.00 2.19 -8.85
C SER A 218 -2.77 1.10 -8.11
N ILE A 219 -3.02 -0.04 -8.78
CA ILE A 219 -3.73 -1.19 -8.22
C ILE A 219 -2.91 -1.79 -7.07
N ILE A 220 -1.60 -1.99 -7.29
CA ILE A 220 -0.69 -2.53 -6.28
C ILE A 220 -0.66 -1.63 -5.05
N ALA A 221 -0.44 -0.32 -5.23
CA ALA A 221 -0.41 0.65 -4.14
C ALA A 221 -1.74 0.70 -3.38
N LYS A 222 -2.86 0.75 -4.10
CA LYS A 222 -4.21 0.84 -3.53
C LYS A 222 -4.57 -0.38 -2.69
N VAL A 223 -4.43 -1.58 -3.24
CA VAL A 223 -4.76 -2.82 -2.53
C VAL A 223 -3.85 -3.02 -1.33
N THR A 224 -2.54 -2.73 -1.47
CA THR A 224 -1.60 -2.81 -0.35
C THR A 224 -2.01 -1.88 0.78
N ARG A 225 -2.30 -0.62 0.46
CA ARG A 225 -2.74 0.36 1.46
C ARG A 225 -4.05 -0.03 2.12
N ASP A 226 -5.05 -0.43 1.34
CA ASP A 226 -6.37 -0.75 1.88
C ASP A 226 -6.30 -1.96 2.83
N ARG A 227 -5.45 -2.96 2.54
CA ARG A 227 -5.17 -4.08 3.44
C ARG A 227 -4.51 -3.63 4.74
N LEU A 228 -3.56 -2.69 4.69
CA LEU A 228 -2.99 -2.09 5.91
C LEU A 228 -4.05 -1.38 6.75
N MET A 229 -4.97 -0.65 6.13
CA MET A 229 -6.06 0.02 6.86
C MET A 229 -7.03 -0.97 7.52
N VAL A 230 -7.27 -2.14 6.91
CA VAL A 230 -8.04 -3.24 7.55
C VAL A 230 -7.29 -3.82 8.74
N VAL A 231 -5.96 -3.89 8.70
CA VAL A 231 -5.16 -4.31 9.86
C VAL A 231 -5.25 -3.29 10.99
N TYR A 232 -5.17 -1.99 10.69
CA TYR A 232 -5.33 -0.92 11.69
C TYR A 232 -6.72 -0.89 12.30
N ASP A 233 -7.76 -1.18 11.53
CA ASP A 233 -9.13 -1.30 12.03
C ASP A 233 -9.26 -2.32 13.17
N LYS A 234 -8.52 -3.43 13.09
CA LYS A 234 -8.49 -4.43 14.18
C LYS A 234 -7.83 -3.91 15.45
N GLN A 235 -6.93 -2.93 15.34
CA GLN A 235 -6.26 -2.32 16.49
C GLN A 235 -7.08 -1.18 17.10
N TRP A 236 -7.84 -0.46 16.28
CA TRP A 236 -8.69 0.67 16.66
C TRP A 236 -10.08 0.55 16.02
N PRO A 237 -10.89 -0.44 16.47
CA PRO A 237 -12.17 -0.79 15.83
C PRO A 237 -13.24 0.31 15.91
N GLU A 238 -13.11 1.23 16.85
CA GLU A 238 -14.03 2.36 17.05
C GLU A 238 -13.93 3.44 15.97
N TYR A 239 -12.89 3.40 15.11
CA TYR A 239 -12.67 4.41 14.08
C TYR A 239 -13.28 4.03 12.72
N GLY A 240 -13.42 2.75 12.39
CA GLY A 240 -13.98 2.31 11.11
C GLY A 240 -13.01 2.37 9.91
N PHE A 241 -11.70 2.29 10.17
CA PHE A 241 -10.63 2.30 9.17
C PHE A 241 -10.82 1.27 8.05
N ALA A 242 -11.43 0.12 8.31
CA ALA A 242 -11.70 -0.88 7.28
C ALA A 242 -12.69 -0.36 6.21
N GLN A 243 -13.55 0.60 6.54
CA GLN A 243 -14.55 1.14 5.61
C GLN A 243 -14.01 2.36 4.87
N HIS A 244 -13.67 3.42 5.61
CA HIS A 244 -13.27 4.70 5.01
C HIS A 244 -11.75 4.83 4.79
N LYS A 245 -10.95 3.81 5.10
CA LYS A 245 -9.50 3.74 4.81
C LYS A 245 -8.69 4.96 5.31
N GLY A 246 -9.14 5.57 6.40
CA GLY A 246 -8.54 6.76 7.02
C GLY A 246 -8.94 8.11 6.40
N TYR A 247 -9.80 8.14 5.36
CA TYR A 247 -10.34 9.41 4.84
C TYR A 247 -11.23 10.10 5.90
N GLY A 248 -11.21 11.44 5.92
CA GLY A 248 -11.97 12.29 6.85
C GLY A 248 -13.48 12.30 6.57
N THR A 249 -14.11 11.13 6.60
CA THR A 249 -15.57 11.00 6.48
C THR A 249 -16.26 11.48 7.75
N ARG A 250 -17.57 11.73 7.69
CA ARG A 250 -18.37 12.06 8.89
C ARG A 250 -18.22 11.03 10.00
N MET A 251 -18.19 9.74 9.65
CA MET A 251 -17.96 8.64 10.59
C MET A 251 -16.59 8.76 11.27
N HIS A 252 -15.55 8.99 10.48
CA HIS A 252 -14.18 9.09 10.98
C HIS A 252 -14.02 10.31 11.91
N MET A 253 -14.56 11.47 11.51
CA MET A 253 -14.50 12.68 12.34
C MET A 253 -15.28 12.53 13.65
N ALA A 254 -16.44 11.87 13.62
CA ALA A 254 -17.19 11.58 14.84
C ALA A 254 -16.41 10.67 15.80
N ALA A 255 -15.70 9.66 15.28
CA ALA A 255 -14.83 8.81 16.09
C ALA A 255 -13.67 9.61 16.70
N ILE A 256 -13.01 10.47 15.92
CA ILE A 256 -11.92 11.34 16.40
C ILE A 256 -12.40 12.27 17.52
N HIS A 257 -13.56 12.92 17.36
CA HIS A 257 -14.11 13.79 18.41
C HIS A 257 -14.48 13.04 19.69
N LYS A 258 -14.90 11.77 19.57
CA LYS A 258 -15.33 10.97 20.72
C LYS A 258 -14.17 10.28 21.44
N HIS A 259 -13.17 9.83 20.69
CA HIS A 259 -12.12 8.92 21.17
C HIS A 259 -10.71 9.54 21.12
N GLY A 260 -10.56 10.74 20.56
CA GLY A 260 -9.27 11.38 20.31
C GLY A 260 -8.63 10.91 19.00
N ALA A 261 -7.41 11.39 18.73
CA ALA A 261 -6.61 10.89 17.61
C ALA A 261 -5.82 9.63 18.04
N THR A 262 -5.82 8.60 17.19
CA THR A 262 -4.93 7.43 17.36
C THR A 262 -3.48 7.74 16.95
N PRO A 263 -2.50 6.92 17.34
CA PRO A 263 -1.10 7.10 16.92
C PRO A 263 -0.88 7.12 15.41
N ILE A 264 -1.78 6.56 14.59
CA ILE A 264 -1.62 6.52 13.13
C ILE A 264 -2.21 7.74 12.41
N HIS A 265 -2.78 8.70 13.14
CA HIS A 265 -3.24 9.95 12.56
C HIS A 265 -2.07 10.84 12.17
N ARG A 266 -2.30 11.66 11.14
CA ARG A 266 -1.34 12.64 10.61
C ARG A 266 -1.64 13.96 11.29
N MET A 267 -0.94 14.26 12.37
CA MET A 267 -1.29 15.35 13.27
C MET A 267 -1.09 16.72 12.62
N THR A 268 -0.35 16.79 11.50
CA THR A 268 -0.16 18.04 10.74
C THR A 268 -1.30 18.36 9.77
N PHE A 269 -2.22 17.42 9.51
CA PHE A 269 -3.31 17.61 8.56
C PHE A 269 -4.47 18.37 9.18
N ALA A 270 -5.10 19.26 8.43
CA ALA A 270 -6.41 19.78 8.82
C ALA A 270 -7.48 18.67 8.69
N PRO A 271 -8.44 18.57 9.63
CA PRO A 271 -8.65 19.44 10.79
C PRO A 271 -7.92 18.98 12.08
N LEU A 272 -7.13 17.91 12.04
CA LEU A 272 -6.45 17.36 13.24
C LEU A 272 -5.50 18.36 13.89
N ASN A 273 -4.80 19.17 13.09
CA ASN A 273 -3.91 20.23 13.58
C ASN A 273 -4.63 21.40 14.26
N GLN A 274 -5.96 21.36 14.32
CA GLN A 274 -6.82 22.37 14.97
C GLN A 274 -7.58 21.79 16.18
N LEU A 275 -7.42 20.49 16.47
CA LEU A 275 -8.01 19.87 17.65
C LEU A 275 -7.07 20.12 18.84
N GLU A 276 -7.45 21.06 19.70
CA GLU A 276 -6.79 21.35 20.98
C GLU A 276 -6.98 20.24 22.01
#